data_AF-A0A3P6SB85-F1
#
_entry.id   AF-A0A3P6SB85-F1
#
_cell.length_a   1.000
_cell.length_b   1.000
_cell.length_c   1.000
_cell.angle_alpha   90.00
_cell.angle_beta   90.00
_cell.angle_gamma   90.00
#
_symmetry.space_group_name_H-M   'P 1'
#
loop_
_entity.id
_entity.type
_entity.pdbx_description
1 polymer ?
#
loop_
_entity_poly.entity_id
_entity_poly.type
_entity_poly.pdbx_seq_one_letter_code
_entity_poly.pdbx_strand_id
1 'polypeptide(L)'
;MTNPDTLDPRDDGNIFGLEIWNKTDIDVNEENIARYTNPNFLFHRCCEERRLPPACVQKCHFNTYEKEALEAMFVGTDACPIEFLPEMQFCAAQGMDHRQVSKKKGFKSSFM
;
A
#
# COMPACT_ATOMS: atom_id res chain seq x y z
N MET A 1 3.13 28.86 -3.39
CA MET A 1 1.75 28.68 -3.88
C MET A 1 1.72 27.41 -4.73
N THR A 2 1.22 26.30 -4.18
CA THR A 2 1.07 25.03 -4.92
C THR A 2 -0.26 25.04 -5.66
N ASN A 3 -0.21 24.66 -6.93
CA ASN A 3 -1.31 24.66 -7.89
C ASN A 3 -2.36 23.58 -7.49
N PRO A 4 -3.65 23.90 -7.36
CA PRO A 4 -4.67 22.98 -6.82
C PRO A 4 -4.99 21.74 -7.69
N ASP A 5 -4.49 21.68 -8.93
CA ASP A 5 -4.87 20.64 -9.91
C ASP A 5 -4.02 19.35 -9.86
N THR A 6 -3.31 19.07 -8.77
CA THR A 6 -2.46 17.86 -8.65
C THR A 6 -2.60 17.09 -7.34
N LEU A 7 -3.70 17.28 -6.62
CA LEU A 7 -4.05 16.40 -5.50
C LEU A 7 -4.68 15.12 -6.06
N ASP A 8 -3.89 14.05 -6.13
CA ASP A 8 -4.45 12.71 -6.28
C ASP A 8 -5.36 12.49 -5.07
N PRO A 9 -6.67 12.23 -5.22
CA PRO A 9 -7.55 12.03 -4.07
C PRO A 9 -7.15 10.82 -3.21
N ARG A 10 -6.19 10.00 -3.67
CA ARG A 10 -5.58 8.89 -2.94
C ARG A 10 -4.34 9.30 -2.13
N ASP A 11 -3.81 10.51 -2.34
CA ASP A 11 -2.68 11.10 -1.62
C ASP A 11 -3.22 12.09 -0.58
N ASP A 12 -3.47 11.58 0.63
CA ASP A 12 -3.99 12.35 1.76
C ASP A 12 -2.90 13.16 2.49
N GLY A 13 -1.67 13.19 1.95
CA GLY A 13 -0.53 13.90 2.55
C GLY A 13 0.01 13.25 3.81
N ASN A 14 -0.50 12.08 4.22
CA ASN A 14 0.05 11.30 5.31
C ASN A 14 1.20 10.45 4.78
N ILE A 15 2.34 10.48 5.47
CA ILE A 15 3.61 9.91 5.00
C ILE A 15 3.57 8.38 4.79
N PHE A 16 2.43 7.72 5.07
CA PHE A 16 2.17 6.28 4.92
C PHE A 16 0.70 5.90 4.60
N GLY A 17 -0.22 6.86 4.37
CA GLY A 17 -1.61 6.58 3.97
C GLY A 17 -2.43 5.61 4.85
N LEU A 18 -2.04 5.42 6.12
CA LEU A 18 -2.71 4.55 7.10
C LEU A 18 -3.30 5.39 8.23
N GLU A 19 -4.57 5.18 8.56
CA GLU A 19 -5.26 5.83 9.70
C GLU A 19 -4.58 5.54 11.04
N ILE A 20 -3.80 4.44 11.09
CA ILE A 20 -3.03 4.03 12.26
C ILE A 20 -2.04 5.10 12.75
N TRP A 21 -1.55 5.97 11.87
CA TRP A 21 -0.61 7.04 12.21
C TRP A 21 -1.29 8.28 12.78
N ASN A 22 -2.63 8.36 12.68
CA ASN A 22 -3.40 9.41 13.33
C ASN A 22 -3.66 9.10 14.81
N LYS A 23 -3.32 7.90 15.28
CA LYS A 23 -3.46 7.50 16.69
C LYS A 23 -2.32 8.07 17.51
N THR A 24 -2.65 9.05 18.35
CA THR A 24 -1.70 9.72 19.26
C THR A 24 -1.65 9.09 20.65
N ASP A 25 -2.49 8.10 20.92
CA ASP A 25 -2.65 7.38 22.19
C ASP A 25 -1.92 6.01 22.21
N ILE A 26 -1.00 5.78 21.28
CA ILE A 26 -0.20 4.54 21.24
C ILE A 26 0.77 4.53 22.42
N ASP A 27 0.60 3.58 23.33
CA ASP A 27 1.56 3.32 24.40
C ASP A 27 2.90 2.86 23.83
N VAL A 28 3.98 3.54 24.18
CA VAL A 28 5.31 3.26 23.64
C VAL A 28 5.95 2.14 24.45
N ASN A 29 5.73 0.91 23.99
CA ASN A 29 6.32 -0.30 24.56
C ASN A 29 6.92 -1.18 23.44
N GLU A 30 7.71 -2.18 23.83
CA GLU A 30 8.43 -3.06 22.89
C GLU A 30 7.48 -3.82 21.95
N GLU A 31 6.32 -4.26 22.44
CA GLU A 31 5.31 -4.96 21.65
C GLU A 31 4.71 -4.07 20.56
N ASN A 32 4.34 -2.84 20.93
CA ASN A 32 3.78 -1.87 20.00
C ASN A 32 4.83 -1.41 19.00
N ILE A 33 6.08 -1.18 19.42
CA ILE A 33 7.18 -0.90 18.49
C ILE A 33 7.31 -2.05 17.49
N ALA A 34 7.41 -3.30 17.96
CA ALA A 34 7.52 -4.46 17.08
C ALA A 34 6.32 -4.57 16.11
N ARG A 35 5.10 -4.29 16.57
CA ARG A 35 3.88 -4.33 15.74
C ARG A 35 3.88 -3.23 14.67
N TYR A 36 4.06 -1.97 15.06
CA TYR A 36 3.97 -0.81 14.16
C TYR A 36 5.21 -0.62 13.27
N THR A 37 6.28 -1.38 13.50
CA THR A 37 7.43 -1.46 12.59
C THR A 37 7.44 -2.75 11.77
N ASN A 38 6.48 -3.66 11.99
CA ASN A 38 6.40 -4.90 11.23
C ASN A 38 5.83 -4.64 9.83
N PRO A 39 6.58 -4.93 8.76
CA PRO A 39 6.16 -4.63 7.39
C PRO A 39 4.93 -5.45 6.96
N ASN A 40 4.78 -6.68 7.45
CA ASN A 40 3.59 -7.50 7.18
C ASN A 40 2.34 -6.93 7.86
N PHE A 41 2.49 -6.45 9.10
CA PHE A 41 1.40 -5.80 9.81
C PHE A 41 0.95 -4.54 9.07
N LEU A 42 1.89 -3.67 8.68
CA LEU A 42 1.59 -2.44 7.95
C LEU A 42 0.93 -2.72 6.59
N PHE A 43 1.43 -3.71 5.84
CA PHE A 43 0.86 -4.10 4.56
C PHE A 43 -0.59 -4.60 4.73
N HIS A 44 -0.82 -5.53 5.65
CA HIS A 44 -2.16 -6.07 5.92
C HIS A 44 -3.15 -4.98 6.33
N ARG A 45 -2.75 -4.11 7.27
CA ARG A 45 -3.56 -3.00 7.75
C ARG A 45 -3.94 -2.04 6.62
N CYS A 46 -3.03 -1.78 5.68
CA CYS A 46 -3.32 -0.93 4.53
C CYS A 46 -4.40 -1.53 3.63
N CYS A 47 -4.34 -2.84 3.36
CA CYS A 47 -5.38 -3.50 2.58
C CYS A 47 -6.75 -3.50 3.27
N GLU A 48 -6.79 -3.64 4.60
CA GLU A 48 -8.03 -3.54 5.37
C GLU A 48 -8.63 -2.12 5.33
N GLU A 49 -7.80 -1.10 5.55
CA GLU A 49 -8.25 0.30 5.58
C GLU A 49 -8.71 0.78 4.19
N ARG A 50 -8.09 0.26 3.12
CA ARG A 50 -8.54 0.47 1.74
C ARG A 50 -9.71 -0.42 1.31
N ARG A 51 -10.24 -1.25 2.22
CA ARG A 51 -11.43 -2.10 2.03
C ARG A 51 -11.31 -3.07 0.86
N LEU A 52 -10.13 -3.68 0.69
CA LEU A 52 -9.94 -4.74 -0.30
C LEU A 52 -10.80 -5.97 0.06
N PRO A 53 -11.18 -6.80 -0.94
CA PRO A 53 -11.90 -8.04 -0.68
C PRO A 53 -11.11 -8.96 0.27
N PRO A 54 -11.78 -9.77 1.11
CA PRO A 54 -11.10 -10.66 2.06
C PRO A 54 -10.07 -11.59 1.40
N ALA A 55 -10.34 -12.07 0.19
CA ALA A 55 -9.40 -12.89 -0.58
C ALA A 55 -8.09 -12.16 -0.91
N CYS A 56 -8.16 -10.84 -1.14
CA CYS A 56 -6.99 -10.00 -1.38
C CYS A 56 -6.26 -9.65 -0.07
N VAL A 57 -7.01 -9.34 0.99
CA VAL A 57 -6.44 -9.03 2.32
C VAL A 57 -5.61 -10.21 2.85
N GLN A 58 -6.07 -11.45 2.64
CA GLN A 58 -5.32 -12.66 3.00
C GLN A 58 -3.95 -12.76 2.32
N LYS A 59 -3.74 -12.08 1.20
CA LYS A 59 -2.47 -12.03 0.49
C LYS A 59 -1.62 -10.81 0.85
N CYS A 60 -2.13 -9.86 1.63
CA CYS A 60 -1.40 -8.64 2.00
C CYS A 60 -0.38 -8.90 3.11
N HIS A 61 0.54 -9.82 2.82
CA HIS A 61 1.63 -10.27 3.67
C HIS A 61 2.77 -10.70 2.75
N PHE A 62 4.00 -10.26 3.01
CA PHE A 62 5.14 -10.53 2.12
C PHE A 62 5.39 -12.03 1.92
N ASN A 63 5.20 -12.86 2.95
CA ASN A 63 5.28 -14.32 2.84
C ASN A 63 4.25 -14.99 1.89
N THR A 64 3.17 -14.31 1.52
CA THR A 64 2.13 -14.86 0.62
C THR A 64 2.00 -14.06 -0.67
N TYR A 65 2.51 -12.82 -0.67
CA TYR A 65 2.56 -11.92 -1.80
C TYR A 65 3.79 -12.24 -2.68
N GLU A 66 3.84 -13.48 -3.14
CA GLU A 66 4.96 -14.04 -3.90
C GLU A 66 4.63 -14.10 -5.40
N LYS A 67 5.64 -14.42 -6.22
CA LYS A 67 5.52 -14.49 -7.69
C LYS A 67 4.33 -15.35 -8.14
N GLU A 68 4.16 -16.53 -7.56
CA GLU A 68 3.11 -17.47 -7.96
C GLU A 68 1.72 -16.90 -7.67
N ALA A 69 1.56 -16.14 -6.59
CA ALA A 69 0.31 -15.46 -6.27
C ALA A 69 0.01 -14.36 -7.31
N LEU A 70 1.02 -13.60 -7.71
CA LEU A 70 0.91 -12.56 -8.73
C LEU A 70 0.56 -13.13 -10.10
N GLU A 71 1.20 -14.24 -10.49
CA GLU A 71 0.89 -14.95 -11.73
C GLU A 71 -0.54 -15.49 -11.71
N ALA A 72 -0.99 -16.08 -10.61
CA ALA A 72 -2.36 -16.57 -10.47
C ALA A 72 -3.40 -15.43 -10.58
N MET A 73 -3.13 -14.27 -10.00
CA MET A 73 -3.97 -13.07 -10.15
C MET A 73 -4.00 -12.60 -11.60
N PHE A 74 -2.85 -12.58 -12.28
CA PHE A 74 -2.73 -12.17 -13.68
C PHE A 74 -3.47 -13.09 -14.65
N VAL A 75 -3.38 -14.41 -14.43
CA VAL A 75 -4.13 -15.41 -15.22
C VAL A 75 -5.62 -15.42 -14.86
N GLY A 76 -6.00 -14.85 -13.70
CA GLY A 76 -7.38 -14.80 -13.23
C GLY A 76 -7.84 -16.10 -12.56
N THR A 77 -6.92 -16.96 -12.14
CA THR A 77 -7.21 -18.20 -11.39
C THR A 77 -7.21 -17.97 -9.88
N ASP A 78 -6.74 -16.81 -9.44
CA ASP A 78 -6.74 -16.45 -8.03
C ASP A 78 -8.10 -15.91 -7.56
N ALA A 79 -8.42 -16.14 -6.28
CA ALA A 79 -9.64 -15.62 -5.65
C ALA A 79 -9.61 -14.09 -5.47
N CYS A 80 -8.43 -13.46 -5.45
CA CYS A 80 -8.25 -12.03 -5.52
C CYS A 80 -8.12 -11.58 -6.99
N PRO A 81 -9.07 -10.78 -7.52
CA PRO A 81 -8.98 -10.28 -8.89
C PRO A 81 -7.79 -9.34 -9.10
N ILE A 82 -7.23 -9.33 -10.31
CA ILE A 82 -6.09 -8.44 -10.68
C ILE A 82 -6.40 -6.94 -10.54
N GLU A 83 -7.68 -6.54 -10.57
CA GLU A 83 -8.08 -5.13 -10.43
C GLU A 83 -7.68 -4.51 -9.09
N PHE A 84 -7.47 -5.32 -8.04
CA PHE A 84 -7.01 -4.87 -6.72
C PHE A 84 -5.48 -4.92 -6.56
N LEU A 85 -4.77 -5.44 -7.56
CA LEU A 85 -3.30 -5.53 -7.53
C LEU A 85 -2.62 -4.15 -7.37
N PRO A 86 -3.08 -3.06 -8.03
CA PRO A 86 -2.47 -1.74 -7.85
C PRO A 86 -2.55 -1.24 -6.40
N GLU A 87 -3.68 -1.43 -5.73
CA GLU A 87 -3.88 -1.07 -4.33
C GLU A 87 -3.00 -1.92 -3.40
N MET A 88 -2.90 -3.23 -3.67
CA MET A 88 -1.98 -4.11 -2.94
C MET A 88 -0.52 -3.66 -3.12
N GLN A 89 -0.12 -3.31 -4.34
CA GLN A 89 1.23 -2.81 -4.63
C GLN A 89 1.50 -1.46 -3.95
N PHE A 90 0.53 -0.56 -3.92
CA PHE A 90 0.61 0.70 -3.19
C PHE A 90 0.85 0.45 -1.69
N CYS A 91 0.10 -0.48 -1.10
CA CYS A 91 0.25 -0.85 0.30
C CYS A 91 1.59 -1.55 0.58
N ALA A 92 2.04 -2.45 -0.30
CA ALA A 92 3.35 -3.10 -0.19
C ALA A 92 4.52 -2.11 -0.31
N ALA A 93 4.34 -1.05 -1.10
CA ALA A 93 5.26 0.08 -1.20
C ALA A 93 5.16 1.07 0.00
N GLN A 94 4.40 0.72 1.04
CA GLN A 94 4.18 1.52 2.25
C GLN A 94 3.59 2.91 1.95
N GLY A 95 2.71 3.00 0.93
CA GLY A 95 2.03 4.23 0.57
C GLY A 95 2.94 5.33 0.03
N MET A 96 4.21 5.03 -0.30
CA MET A 96 5.12 6.01 -0.85
C MET A 96 4.80 6.26 -2.32
N ASP A 97 4.38 7.48 -2.64
CA ASP A 97 4.30 7.93 -4.02
C ASP A 97 5.70 8.19 -4.61
N HIS A 98 6.27 7.15 -5.22
CA HIS A 98 7.56 7.23 -5.90
C HIS A 98 7.52 8.08 -7.20
N ARG A 99 6.34 8.53 -7.69
CA ARG A 99 6.23 9.42 -8.86
C ARG A 99 7.01 10.73 -8.64
N GLN A 100 7.09 11.21 -7.40
CA GLN A 100 7.84 12.41 -7.04
C GLN A 100 9.36 12.21 -7.14
N VAL A 101 9.86 11.00 -6.91
CA VAL A 101 11.26 10.62 -7.12
C VAL A 101 11.57 10.47 -8.63
N SER A 102 10.59 10.03 -9.42
CA SER A 102 10.67 9.89 -10.88
C SER A 102 10.87 11.24 -11.59
N LYS A 103 10.18 12.30 -11.14
CA LYS A 103 10.31 13.66 -11.70
C LYS A 103 11.71 14.27 -11.50
N LYS A 104 12.38 13.95 -10.38
CA LYS A 104 13.75 14.41 -10.09
C LYS A 104 14.83 13.64 -10.85
N LYS A 105 14.53 12.43 -11.34
CA LYS A 105 15.46 11.59 -12.12
C LYS A 105 15.09 11.47 -13.61
N GLY A 106 14.14 12.25 -14.11
CA GLY A 106 13.81 12.33 -15.53
C GLY A 106 13.11 11.10 -16.11
N PHE A 107 12.59 10.18 -15.29
CA PHE A 107 11.83 9.04 -15.79
C PHE A 107 10.36 9.47 -15.97
N LYS A 108 9.98 9.72 -17.23
CA LYS A 108 8.58 9.94 -17.62
C LYS A 108 7.84 8.62 -17.38
N SER A 109 6.91 8.60 -16.43
CA SER A 109 5.98 7.48 -16.27
C SER A 109 5.07 7.43 -17.49
N SER A 110 5.45 6.62 -18.48
CA SER A 110 4.60 6.23 -19.59
C SER A 110 3.80 5.01 -19.13
N PHE A 111 2.68 5.25 -18.46
CA PHE A 111 1.57 4.30 -18.47
C PHE A 111 0.44 5.00 -19.22
N MET A 112 0.04 4.34 -20.31
CA MET A 112 -0.96 4.76 -21.28
C MET A 112 -2.30 4.11 -20.93
#